data_AF-A0A3B7MCS4-F1
#
_entry.id   AF-A0A3B7MCS4-F1
#
_cell.length_a   1.000
_cell.length_b   1.000
_cell.length_c   1.000
_cell.angle_alpha   90.00
_cell.angle_beta   90.00
_cell.angle_gamma   90.00
#
_symmetry.space_group_name_H-M   'P 1'
#
loop_
_entity.id
_entity.type
_entity.pdbx_description
1 polymer ?
#
loop_
_entity_poly.entity_id
_entity_poly.type
_entity_poly.pdbx_seq_one_letter_code
_entity_poly.pdbx_strand_id
1 'polypeptide(L)'
;MMGYRNRAIAILLALAGIFLPGLHKFYLRQPLWGGVYLLLGLLFSTTPHGSLGSVARIACVIEAVWYLFQGADAFDATFNPEIRAAVPKLTASRLEESTQ
;
A
#
# COMPACT_ATOMS: atom_id res chain seq x y z
N MET A 1 -15.94 6.00 -8.29
CA MET A 1 -15.74 4.59 -7.89
C MET A 1 -14.25 4.38 -7.71
N MET A 2 -13.78 4.13 -6.48
CA MET A 2 -12.35 3.94 -6.22
C MET A 2 -12.02 2.45 -6.34
N GLY A 3 -11.04 2.11 -7.18
CA GLY A 3 -10.73 0.72 -7.55
C GLY A 3 -10.14 -0.10 -6.41
N TYR A 4 -10.38 -1.42 -6.46
CA TYR A 4 -9.80 -2.42 -5.58
C TYR A 4 -8.27 -2.37 -5.63
N ARG A 5 -7.62 -2.38 -4.46
CA ARG A 5 -6.15 -2.37 -4.37
C ARG A 5 -5.66 -3.78 -4.15
N ASN A 6 -4.90 -4.30 -5.12
CA ASN A 6 -4.38 -5.67 -5.07
C ASN A 6 -3.05 -5.69 -4.32
N ARG A 7 -2.96 -6.54 -3.30
CA ARG A 7 -1.75 -6.77 -2.50
C ARG A 7 -0.54 -7.16 -3.35
N ALA A 8 -0.73 -7.98 -4.39
CA ALA A 8 0.35 -8.39 -5.27
C ALA A 8 0.99 -7.19 -5.99
N ILE A 9 0.16 -6.23 -6.42
CA ILE A 9 0.64 -5.00 -7.06
C ILE A 9 1.40 -4.15 -6.04
N ALA A 10 0.90 -4.03 -4.80
CA ALA A 10 1.59 -3.29 -3.75
C ALA A 10 2.99 -3.88 -3.43
N ILE A 11 3.12 -5.21 -3.40
CA ILE A 11 4.41 -5.90 -3.18
C ILE A 11 5.36 -5.66 -4.36
N LEU A 12 4.89 -5.83 -5.60
CA LEU A 12 5.71 -5.57 -6.79
C LEU A 12 6.18 -4.11 -6.85
N LEU A 13 5.30 -3.17 -6.49
CA LEU A 13 5.64 -1.75 -6.42
C LEU A 13 6.60 -1.42 -5.26
N ALA A 14 6.53 -2.18 -4.17
CA ALA A 14 7.46 -2.04 -3.04
C ALA A 14 8.86 -2.56 -3.43
N LEU A 15 8.95 -3.67 -4.16
CA LEU A 15 10.20 -4.17 -4.74
C LEU A 15 10.78 -3.22 -5.79
N ALA A 16 9.93 -2.65 -6.65
CA ALA A 16 10.34 -1.58 -7.57
C ALA A 16 10.82 -0.32 -6.84
N GLY A 17 10.48 -0.18 -5.55
CA GLY A 17 10.94 0.87 -4.65
C GLY A 17 12.45 0.93 -4.43
N ILE A 18 13.19 -0.09 -4.86
CA ILE A 18 14.66 -0.08 -4.90
C ILE A 18 15.17 1.01 -5.87
N PHE A 19 14.47 1.23 -6.98
CA PHE A 19 14.78 2.25 -7.98
C PHE A 19 14.13 3.59 -7.62
N LEU A 20 12.84 3.59 -7.27
CA LEU A 20 12.09 4.78 -6.85
C LEU A 20 11.37 4.54 -5.51
N PRO A 21 12.00 4.87 -4.37
CA PRO A 21 11.42 4.59 -3.05
C PRO A 21 10.11 5.36 -2.84
N GLY A 22 9.14 4.72 -2.19
CA GLY A 22 7.84 5.34 -1.84
C GLY A 22 6.72 5.19 -2.87
N LEU A 23 6.98 4.66 -4.07
CA LEU A 23 5.96 4.42 -5.11
C LEU A 23 4.76 3.59 -4.62
N HIS A 24 5.02 2.54 -3.83
CA HIS A 24 3.98 1.70 -3.24
C HIS A 24 3.06 2.47 -2.27
N LYS A 25 3.58 3.48 -1.55
CA LYS A 25 2.76 4.32 -0.66
C LYS A 25 1.81 5.22 -1.45
N PHE A 26 2.19 5.69 -2.65
CA PHE A 26 1.28 6.41 -3.54
C PHE A 26 0.14 5.52 -4.04
N TYR A 27 0.45 4.27 -4.40
CA TYR A 27 -0.58 3.28 -4.77
C TYR A 27 -1.54 2.98 -3.61
N LEU A 28 -1.02 2.94 -2.38
CA LEU A 28 -1.80 2.76 -1.15
C LEU A 28 -2.46 4.04 -0.63
N ARG A 29 -2.41 5.14 -1.40
CA ARG A 29 -3.03 6.43 -1.08
C ARG A 29 -2.51 7.06 0.21
N GLN A 30 -1.24 6.81 0.52
CA GLN A 30 -0.48 7.49 1.56
C GLN A 30 0.52 8.45 0.91
N PRO A 31 0.06 9.53 0.23
CA PRO A 31 0.93 10.41 -0.55
C PRO A 31 1.91 11.21 0.31
N LEU A 32 1.55 11.53 1.57
CA LEU A 32 2.48 12.17 2.50
C LEU A 32 3.72 11.29 2.74
N TRP A 33 3.51 10.02 3.10
CA TRP A 33 4.61 9.09 3.36
C TRP A 33 5.37 8.72 2.09
N GLY A 34 4.68 8.54 0.96
CA GLY A 34 5.32 8.34 -0.33
C GLY A 34 6.22 9.51 -0.74
N GLY A 35 5.74 10.74 -0.51
CA GLY A 35 6.51 11.96 -0.75
C GLY A 35 7.73 12.08 0.15
N VAL A 36 7.60 11.76 1.44
CA VAL A 36 8.74 11.70 2.37
C VAL A 36 9.79 10.71 1.89
N TYR A 37 9.39 9.50 1.46
CA TYR A 37 10.31 8.49 0.95
C TYR A 37 10.98 8.89 -0.37
N LEU A 38 10.24 9.49 -1.30
CA LEU A 38 10.79 10.02 -2.54
C LEU A 38 11.78 11.15 -2.26
N LEU A 39 11.44 12.07 -1.36
CA LEU A 39 12.31 13.19 -1.01
C LEU A 39 13.56 12.68 -0.30
N LEU A 40 13.44 11.75 0.65
CA LEU A 40 14.60 11.17 1.32
C LEU A 40 15.48 10.35 0.37
N GLY A 41 14.86 9.57 -0.51
CA GLY A 41 15.57 8.74 -1.48
C GLY A 41 16.24 9.55 -2.57
N LEU A 42 15.55 10.52 -3.15
CA LEU A 42 16.01 11.33 -4.28
C LEU A 42 16.97 12.46 -3.85
N LEU A 43 16.61 13.20 -2.79
CA LEU A 43 17.38 14.36 -2.34
C LEU A 43 18.71 13.95 -1.68
N PHE A 44 18.76 12.76 -1.08
CA PHE A 44 19.99 12.19 -0.51
C PHE A 44 20.62 11.09 -1.38
N SER A 45 20.14 10.87 -2.61
CA SER A 45 20.73 9.89 -3.55
C SER A 45 22.09 10.31 -4.09
N THR A 46 22.37 11.61 -4.14
CA THR A 46 23.58 12.17 -4.75
C THR A 46 24.79 12.14 -3.84
N THR A 47 24.61 11.77 -2.56
CA THR A 47 25.69 11.58 -1.60
C THR A 47 25.96 10.07 -1.45
N PRO A 48 27.06 9.53 -2.01
CA PRO A 48 27.38 8.10 -1.95
C PRO A 48 27.47 7.52 -0.53
N HIS A 49 27.56 8.37 0.50
CA HIS A 49 27.66 8.05 1.92
C HIS A 49 26.43 8.48 2.77
N GLY A 50 25.34 8.95 2.14
CA GLY A 50 24.14 9.38 2.85
C GLY A 50 23.34 8.18 3.37
N SER A 51 23.47 7.83 4.66
CA SER A 51 22.82 6.65 5.27
C SER A 51 21.29 6.63 5.10
N LEU A 52 20.67 7.80 4.96
CA LEU A 52 19.22 7.98 4.88
C LEU A 52 18.60 7.46 3.56
N GLY A 53 19.33 7.54 2.43
CA GLY A 53 18.83 7.04 1.14
C GLY A 53 18.75 5.51 1.09
N SER A 54 19.72 4.84 1.71
CA SER A 54 19.73 3.38 1.86
C SER A 54 18.64 2.89 2.81
N VAL A 55 18.34 3.63 3.88
CA VAL A 55 17.25 3.32 4.82
C VAL A 55 15.88 3.32 4.11
N ALA A 56 15.63 4.26 3.20
CA ALA A 56 14.38 4.31 2.43
C ALA A 56 14.20 3.07 1.53
N ARG A 57 15.29 2.56 0.94
CA ARG A 57 15.26 1.32 0.14
C ARG A 57 15.03 0.08 1.01
N ILE A 58 15.76 -0.04 2.12
CA ILE A 58 15.61 -1.16 3.06
C ILE A 58 14.19 -1.21 3.61
N ALA A 59 13.63 -0.07 3.97
CA ALA A 59 12.27 -0.01 4.47
C ALA A 59 11.24 -0.40 3.40
N CYS A 60 11.43 -0.07 2.11
CA CYS A 60 10.58 -0.61 1.04
C CYS A 60 10.61 -2.15 0.97
N VAL A 61 11.78 -2.77 1.17
CA VAL A 61 11.91 -4.24 1.17
C VAL A 61 11.25 -4.84 2.41
N ILE A 62 11.46 -4.25 3.59
CA ILE A 62 10.80 -4.67 4.83
C ILE A 62 9.28 -4.59 4.68
N GLU A 63 8.76 -3.52 4.08
CA GLU A 63 7.33 -3.35 3.85
C GLU A 63 6.78 -4.39 2.86
N ALA A 64 7.54 -4.74 1.82
CA ALA A 64 7.16 -5.80 0.88
C ALA A 64 7.03 -7.15 1.60
N VAL A 65 7.98 -7.46 2.50
CA VAL A 65 7.93 -8.66 3.34
C VAL A 65 6.75 -8.58 4.30
N TRP A 66 6.50 -7.43 4.93
CA TRP A 66 5.35 -7.22 5.80
C TRP A 66 4.02 -7.48 5.07
N TYR A 67 3.85 -6.95 3.87
CA TYR A 67 2.64 -7.21 3.06
C TYR A 67 2.51 -8.67 2.64
N LEU A 68 3.63 -9.39 2.46
CA LEU A 68 3.62 -10.82 2.19
C LEU A 68 3.04 -11.60 3.38
N PHE A 69 3.45 -11.26 4.61
CA PHE A 69 3.05 -11.94 5.84
C PHE A 69 1.70 -11.48 6.41
N GLN A 70 1.30 -10.22 6.20
CA GLN A 70 0.08 -9.63 6.78
C GLN A 70 -1.23 -10.32 6.33
N GLY A 71 -1.23 -11.06 5.22
CA GLY A 71 -2.45 -11.69 4.72
C GLY A 71 -3.37 -10.71 3.98
N ALA A 72 -4.33 -11.22 3.21
CA ALA A 72 -5.18 -10.39 2.33
C ALA A 72 -6.23 -9.63 3.15
N ASP A 73 -6.80 -10.26 4.17
CA ASP A 73 -7.86 -9.67 5.00
C ASP A 73 -7.38 -8.46 5.81
N ALA A 74 -6.18 -8.52 6.39
CA ALA A 74 -5.62 -7.40 7.15
C ALA A 74 -5.13 -6.27 6.24
N PHE A 75 -4.64 -6.61 5.03
CA PHE A 75 -4.34 -5.61 4.00
C PHE A 75 -5.62 -4.90 3.53
N ASP A 76 -6.68 -5.64 3.21
CA ASP A 76 -7.96 -5.06 2.79
C ASP A 76 -8.62 -4.26 3.92
N ALA A 77 -8.48 -4.67 5.18
CA ALA A 77 -8.96 -3.89 6.32
C ALA A 77 -8.24 -2.54 6.47
N THR A 78 -6.94 -2.50 6.16
CA THR A 78 -6.12 -1.28 6.28
C THR A 78 -6.28 -0.37 5.07
N PHE A 79 -6.36 -0.95 3.87
CA PHE A 79 -6.24 -0.20 2.61
C PHE A 79 -7.51 -0.20 1.76
N ASN A 80 -8.51 -1.05 2.00
CA ASN A 80 -9.77 -1.11 1.24
C ASN A 80 -11.01 -0.98 2.16
N PRO A 81 -11.10 0.03 3.06
CA PRO A 81 -12.18 0.14 4.04
C PRO A 81 -13.57 0.32 3.39
N GLU A 82 -13.65 0.90 2.19
CA GLU A 82 -14.91 1.13 1.48
C GLU A 82 -15.62 -0.16 1.03
N ILE A 83 -14.87 -1.24 0.76
CA ILE A 83 -15.45 -2.53 0.37
C ILE A 83 -16.08 -3.19 1.58
N ARG A 84 -15.41 -3.09 2.74
CA ARG A 84 -15.96 -3.54 4.02
C ARG A 84 -17.22 -2.77 4.42
N ALA A 85 -17.37 -1.51 4.04
CA ALA A 85 -18.59 -0.74 4.29
C ALA A 85 -19.74 -1.12 3.33
N ALA A 86 -19.41 -1.60 2.12
CA ALA A 86 -20.39 -2.00 1.11
C ALA A 86 -20.91 -3.43 1.28
N VAL A 87 -20.07 -4.36 1.76
CA VAL A 87 -20.44 -5.78 1.96
C VAL A 87 -21.66 -5.93 2.90
N PRO A 88 -21.72 -5.32 4.09
CA PRO A 88 -22.89 -5.42 4.97
C PRO A 88 -24.17 -4.90 4.32
N LYS A 89 -24.07 -3.82 3.52
CA LYS A 89 -25.24 -3.22 2.84
C LYS A 89 -25.78 -4.11 1.73
N LEU A 90 -24.90 -4.74 0.95
CA LEU A 90 -25.27 -5.70 -0.09
C LEU A 90 -25.84 -7.00 0.49
N THR A 91 -25.30 -7.48 1.61
CA THR A 91 -25.83 -8.66 2.29
C THR A 91 -27.22 -8.38 2.88
N ALA A 92 -27.43 -7.21 3.50
CA ALA A 92 -28.73 -6.81 4.02
C ALA A 92 -29.78 -6.68 2.90
N SER A 93 -29.47 -5.95 1.82
CA SER A 93 -30.42 -5.77 0.71
C SER A 93 -30.78 -7.08 0.01
N ARG A 94 -29.81 -8.01 -0.12
CA ARG A 94 -30.05 -9.34 -0.70
C ARG A 94 -30.95 -10.21 0.19
N LEU A 95 -30.84 -10.10 1.51
CA LEU A 95 -31.69 -10.85 2.45
C LEU A 95 -33.14 -10.33 2.42
N GLU A 96 -33.33 -9.01 2.33
CA GLU A 96 -34.65 -8.39 2.19
C GLU A 96 -35.34 -8.82 0.88
N GLU A 97 -34.61 -8.86 -0.24
CA GLU A 97 -35.13 -9.31 -1.54
C GLU A 97 -35.52 -10.79 -1.56
N SER A 98 -34.83 -11.65 -0.78
CA SER A 98 -35.15 -13.09 -0.68
C SER A 98 -36.33 -13.43 0.24
N THR A 99 -36.79 -12.46 1.05
CA THR A 99 -37.88 -12.65 2.02
C THR A 99 -39.23 -12.13 1.50
N GLN A 100 -39.24 -11.45 0.35
CA GLN A 100 -40.45 -11.06 -0.40
C GLN A 100 -40.81 -12.11 -1.45
#